data_AF-A0A5C7Y0U5-F1
#
_entry.id   AF-A0A5C7Y0U5-F1
#
_cell.length_a   1.000
_cell.length_b   1.000
_cell.length_c   1.000
_cell.angle_alpha   90.00
_cell.angle_beta   90.00
_cell.angle_gamma   90.00
#
_symmetry.space_group_name_H-M   'P 1'
#
loop_
_entity.id
_entity.type
_entity.pdbx_description
1 polymer ?
#
loop_
_entity_poly.entity_id
_entity_poly.type
_entity_poly.pdbx_seq_one_letter_code
_entity_poly.pdbx_strand_id
1 'polypeptide(L)'
;MSWFADLEALVASAVTATGHGEDLAAAHLAADGRIEAAAPGWTGRSAAALAQRAAHWSAASTALVTRIGEHAQDLHTCARVYGSTEEQRASALAELSNLP
;
A
#
# COMPACT_ATOMS: atom_id res chain seq x y z
N MET A 1 -0.96 -4.84 -27.37
CA MET A 1 -1.13 -5.15 -25.93
C MET A 1 -2.62 -5.40 -25.74
N SER A 2 -3.01 -6.51 -25.10
CA SER A 2 -4.43 -6.86 -24.85
C SER A 2 -4.83 -6.28 -23.49
N TRP A 3 -6.04 -5.75 -23.35
CA TRP A 3 -6.55 -5.18 -22.11
C TRP A 3 -6.52 -6.15 -20.92
N PHE A 4 -6.67 -7.44 -21.21
CA PHE A 4 -6.60 -8.48 -20.20
C PHE A 4 -5.21 -8.55 -19.56
N ALA A 5 -4.15 -8.39 -20.37
CA ALA A 5 -2.77 -8.36 -19.88
C ALA A 5 -2.50 -7.11 -19.04
N ASP A 6 -3.08 -5.96 -19.41
CA ASP A 6 -2.97 -4.72 -18.64
C ASP A 6 -3.67 -4.84 -17.28
N LEU A 7 -4.84 -5.50 -17.23
CA LEU A 7 -5.57 -5.80 -16.00
C LEU A 7 -4.81 -6.76 -15.09
N GLU A 8 -4.26 -7.85 -15.63
CA GLU A 8 -3.44 -8.81 -14.88
C GLU A 8 -2.21 -8.13 -14.25
N ALA A 9 -1.50 -7.30 -15.01
CA ALA A 9 -0.35 -6.55 -14.51
C ALA A 9 -0.72 -5.59 -13.38
N LEU A 10 -1.88 -4.94 -13.48
CA LEU A 10 -2.38 -4.02 -12.46
C LEU A 10 -2.80 -4.76 -11.18
N VAL A 11 -3.46 -5.92 -11.30
CA VAL A 11 -3.79 -6.78 -10.15
C VAL A 11 -2.54 -7.32 -9.49
N ALA A 12 -1.56 -7.81 -10.28
CA ALA A 12 -0.29 -8.28 -9.76
C ALA A 12 0.45 -7.17 -8.98
N SER A 13 0.46 -5.95 -9.53
CA SER A 13 1.06 -4.79 -8.86
C SER A 13 0.38 -4.47 -7.53
N ALA A 14 -0.96 -4.54 -7.47
CA ALA A 14 -1.71 -4.33 -6.22
C ALA A 14 -1.35 -5.38 -5.16
N VAL A 15 -1.28 -6.66 -5.53
CA VAL A 15 -0.86 -7.75 -4.63
C VAL A 15 0.56 -7.53 -4.11
N THR A 16 1.49 -7.16 -4.99
CA THR A 16 2.87 -6.86 -4.58
C THR A 16 2.94 -5.66 -3.64
N ALA A 17 2.20 -4.59 -3.91
CA ALA A 17 2.15 -3.41 -3.03
C ALA A 17 1.60 -3.76 -1.64
N THR A 18 0.55 -4.59 -1.57
CA THR A 18 0.01 -5.09 -0.30
C THR A 18 1.04 -5.89 0.49
N GLY A 19 1.70 -6.87 -0.15
CA GLY A 19 2.73 -7.68 0.52
C GLY A 19 3.89 -6.85 1.06
N HIS A 20 4.40 -5.89 0.27
CA HIS A 20 5.42 -4.96 0.75
C HIS A 20 4.93 -4.09 1.91
N GLY A 21 3.65 -3.70 1.91
CA GLY A 21 3.03 -2.96 3.01
C GLY A 21 2.96 -3.77 4.30
N GLU A 22 2.58 -5.03 4.22
CA GLU A 22 2.54 -5.96 5.36
C GLU A 22 3.94 -6.20 5.95
N ASP A 23 4.93 -6.47 5.11
CA ASP A 23 6.33 -6.64 5.52
C ASP A 23 6.87 -5.38 6.21
N LEU A 24 6.59 -4.22 5.62
CA LEU A 24 7.01 -2.93 6.17
C LEU A 24 6.34 -2.64 7.52
N ALA A 25 5.03 -2.91 7.63
CA ALA A 25 4.29 -2.76 8.88
C ALA A 25 4.83 -3.67 9.98
N ALA A 26 5.12 -4.93 9.66
CA ALA A 26 5.71 -5.88 10.61
C ALA A 26 7.11 -5.41 11.06
N ALA A 27 7.95 -4.92 10.14
CA ALA A 27 9.28 -4.42 10.46
C ALA A 27 9.24 -3.17 11.35
N HIS A 28 8.34 -2.21 11.07
CA HIS A 28 8.16 -1.03 11.91
C HIS A 28 7.60 -1.36 13.29
N LEU A 29 6.60 -2.24 13.38
CA LEU A 29 6.07 -2.71 14.67
C LEU A 29 7.15 -3.38 15.52
N ALA A 30 8.00 -4.22 14.90
CA ALA A 30 9.13 -4.84 15.59
C ALA A 30 10.21 -3.82 16.00
N ALA A 31 10.39 -2.72 15.25
CA ALA A 31 11.27 -1.64 15.63
C ALA A 31 10.69 -0.81 16.79
N ASP A 32 9.40 -0.48 16.74
CA ASP A 32 8.68 0.24 17.80
C ASP A 32 8.78 -0.52 19.12
N GLY A 33 8.50 -1.83 19.11
CA GLY A 33 8.63 -2.66 20.31
C GLY A 33 10.06 -2.67 20.89
N ARG A 34 11.09 -2.65 20.04
CA ARG A 34 12.50 -2.53 20.50
C ARG A 34 12.81 -1.16 21.09
N ILE A 35 12.25 -0.09 20.52
CA ILE A 35 12.42 1.28 21.02
C ILE A 35 11.73 1.43 22.37
N GLU A 36 10.49 0.96 22.50
CA GLU A 36 9.75 0.97 23.76
C GLU A 36 10.45 0.15 24.84
N ALA A 37 10.96 -1.04 24.51
CA ALA A 37 11.71 -1.88 25.44
C ALA A 37 13.02 -1.21 25.91
N ALA A 38 13.63 -0.34 25.09
CA ALA A 38 14.83 0.41 25.47
C ALA A 38 14.52 1.65 26.32
N ALA A 39 13.28 2.15 26.31
CA ALA A 39 12.90 3.39 26.97
C ALA A 39 13.24 3.46 28.48
N PRO A 40 13.06 2.39 29.28
CA PRO A 40 13.44 2.41 30.70
C PRO A 40 14.95 2.61 30.94
N GLY A 41 15.79 2.30 29.94
CA GLY A 41 17.24 2.49 30.01
C GLY A 41 17.71 3.91 29.66
N TRP A 42 16.83 4.77 29.16
CA TRP A 42 17.19 6.13 28.79
C TRP A 42 17.35 7.00 30.03
N THR A 43 18.54 7.54 30.23
CA THR A 43 18.86 8.34 31.42
C THR A 43 19.61 9.62 31.05
N GLY A 44 19.61 10.58 31.98
CA GLY A 44 20.34 11.83 31.84
C GLY A 44 19.79 12.76 30.75
N ARG A 45 20.62 13.70 30.31
CA ARG A 45 20.24 14.79 29.39
C ARG A 45 19.75 14.30 28.01
N SER A 46 20.13 13.09 27.61
CA SER A 46 19.72 12.50 26.34
C SER A 46 18.34 11.85 26.38
N ALA A 47 17.75 11.59 27.55
CA ALA A 47 16.47 10.87 27.66
C ALA A 47 15.33 11.61 26.93
N ALA A 48 15.23 12.93 27.11
CA ALA A 48 14.22 13.75 26.43
C ALA A 48 14.43 13.76 24.90
N ALA A 49 15.68 13.81 24.43
CA ALA A 49 16.00 13.77 23.01
C ALA A 49 15.66 12.41 22.39
N LEU A 50 15.93 11.31 23.10
CA LEU A 50 15.57 9.95 22.67
C LEU A 50 14.06 9.76 22.61
N ALA A 51 13.32 10.26 23.61
CA ALA A 51 11.86 10.24 23.59
C ALA A 51 11.28 11.03 22.41
N GLN A 52 11.82 12.22 22.12
CA GLN A 52 11.41 13.00 20.97
C GLN A 52 11.70 12.27 19.64
N ARG A 53 12.88 11.65 19.54
CA ARG A 53 13.28 10.87 18.35
C ARG A 53 12.37 9.65 18.15
N ALA A 54 12.02 8.96 19.23
CA ALA A 54 11.10 7.82 19.22
C ALA A 54 9.68 8.24 18.76
N ALA A 55 9.16 9.36 19.26
CA ALA A 55 7.87 9.89 18.83
C ALA A 55 7.87 10.26 17.34
N HIS A 56 8.94 10.89 16.85
CA HIS A 56 9.09 11.21 15.43
C HIS A 56 9.19 9.95 14.56
N TRP A 57 9.93 8.93 15.03
CA TRP A 57 10.01 7.63 14.37
C TRP A 57 8.64 6.97 14.24
N SER A 58 7.87 6.91 15.33
CA SER A 58 6.52 6.32 15.33
C SER A 58 5.61 7.04 14.32
N ALA A 59 5.57 8.38 14.36
CA ALA A 59 4.76 9.16 13.41
C ALA A 59 5.16 8.92 11.94
N ALA A 60 6.45 8.88 11.64
CA ALA A 60 6.95 8.61 10.28
C ALA A 60 6.62 7.18 9.82
N SER A 61 6.76 6.20 10.72
CA SER A 61 6.48 4.78 10.46
C SER A 61 5.00 4.57 10.13
N THR A 62 4.11 5.15 10.93
CA THR A 62 2.66 5.14 10.65
C THR A 62 2.35 5.77 9.29
N ALA A 63 2.91 6.94 8.99
CA ALA A 63 2.65 7.63 7.72
C ALA A 63 3.10 6.80 6.49
N LEU A 64 4.24 6.10 6.60
CA LEU A 64 4.74 5.24 5.52
C LEU A 64 3.86 4.01 5.30
N VAL A 65 3.47 3.32 6.38
CA VAL A 65 2.59 2.14 6.31
C VAL A 65 1.22 2.52 5.74
N THR A 66 0.63 3.63 6.20
CA THR A 66 -0.65 4.13 5.68
C THR A 66 -0.58 4.39 4.18
N ARG A 67 0.44 5.11 3.70
CA ARG A 67 0.57 5.44 2.27
C ARG A 67 0.70 4.22 1.37
N ILE A 68 1.40 3.17 1.80
CA ILE A 68 1.52 1.95 0.99
C ILE A 68 0.19 1.21 0.94
N GLY A 69 -0.54 1.16 2.06
CA GLY A 69 -1.91 0.64 2.08
C GLY A 69 -2.85 1.41 1.14
N GLU A 70 -2.79 2.74 1.15
CA GLU A 70 -3.53 3.59 0.23
C GLU A 70 -3.17 3.30 -1.23
N HIS A 71 -1.87 3.17 -1.54
CA HIS A 71 -1.43 2.86 -2.91
C HIS A 71 -1.93 1.48 -3.39
N ALA A 72 -1.88 0.47 -2.54
CA ALA A 72 -2.42 -0.85 -2.87
C ALA A 72 -3.93 -0.80 -3.13
N GLN A 73 -4.67 -0.04 -2.32
CA GLN A 73 -6.10 0.16 -2.48
C GLN A 73 -6.44 0.94 -3.78
N ASP A 74 -5.64 1.94 -4.12
CA ASP A 74 -5.77 2.69 -5.37
C ASP A 74 -5.53 1.78 -6.58
N LEU A 75 -4.51 0.92 -6.54
CA LEU A 75 -4.24 -0.06 -7.61
C LEU A 75 -5.40 -1.06 -7.76
N HIS A 76 -5.95 -1.57 -6.66
CA HIS A 76 -7.14 -2.43 -6.70
C HIS A 76 -8.37 -1.69 -7.26
N THR A 77 -8.56 -0.44 -6.89
CA THR A 77 -9.64 0.41 -7.41
C THR A 77 -9.47 0.64 -8.91
N CYS A 78 -8.27 0.96 -9.36
CA CYS A 78 -7.93 1.13 -10.77
C CYS A 78 -8.17 -0.16 -11.56
N ALA A 79 -7.75 -1.33 -11.04
CA ALA A 79 -8.00 -2.63 -11.68
C ALA A 79 -9.49 -2.86 -11.92
N ARG A 80 -10.31 -2.62 -10.89
CA ARG A 80 -11.77 -2.79 -10.98
C ARG A 80 -12.40 -1.84 -11.99
N VAL A 81 -12.02 -0.56 -11.97
CA VAL A 81 -12.55 0.45 -12.89
C VAL A 81 -12.14 0.14 -14.33
N TYR A 82 -10.87 -0.19 -14.55
CA TYR A 82 -10.34 -0.55 -15.85
C TYR A 82 -11.06 -1.78 -16.42
N GLY A 83 -11.16 -2.86 -15.65
CA GLY A 83 -11.89 -4.07 -16.05
C GLY A 83 -13.34 -3.78 -16.43
N SER A 84 -14.07 -3.05 -15.59
CA SER A 84 -15.48 -2.70 -15.90
C SER A 84 -15.63 -1.83 -17.14
N THR A 85 -14.69 -0.92 -17.40
CA THR A 85 -14.75 -0.01 -18.55
C THR A 85 -14.51 -0.79 -19.84
N GLU A 86 -13.59 -1.75 -19.80
CA GLU A 86 -13.23 -2.51 -20.98
C GLU A 86 -14.26 -3.59 -21.32
N GLU A 87 -14.87 -4.22 -20.31
CA GLU A 87 -16.03 -5.09 -20.51
C GLU A 87 -17.18 -4.34 -21.20
N GLN A 88 -17.49 -3.12 -20.75
CA GLN A 88 -18.53 -2.28 -21.38
C GLN A 88 -18.19 -1.96 -22.84
N ARG A 89 -16.92 -1.65 -23.15
CA ARG A 89 -16.47 -1.39 -24.53
C ARG A 89 -16.56 -2.65 -25.40
N ALA A 90 -16.14 -3.79 -24.88
CA ALA A 90 -16.22 -5.06 -25.57
C ALA A 90 -17.68 -5.43 -25.88
N SER A 91 -18.59 -5.25 -24.93
CA SER A 91 -20.03 -5.43 -25.15
C SER A 91 -20.58 -4.50 -26.22
N ALA A 92 -20.26 -3.20 -26.17
CA ALA A 92 -20.71 -2.24 -27.18
C ALA A 92 -20.19 -2.56 -28.59
N LEU A 93 -18.92 -3.01 -28.70
CA LEU A 93 -18.35 -3.45 -29.97
C LEU A 93 -19.04 -4.72 -30.49
N ALA A 94 -19.33 -5.68 -29.61
CA ALA A 94 -20.05 -6.90 -29.98
C ALA A 94 -21.46 -6.58 -30.50
N GLU A 95 -22.18 -5.67 -29.84
CA GLU A 95 -23.50 -5.21 -30.27
C GLU A 95 -23.45 -4.54 -31.65
N LEU A 96 -22.49 -3.64 -31.89
CA LEU A 96 -22.31 -2.99 -33.20
C LEU A 96 -21.96 -3.98 -34.30
N SER A 97 -21.13 -4.99 -34.00
CA SER A 97 -20.73 -6.02 -34.97
C SER A 97 -21.86 -6.96 -35.36
N ASN A 98 -22.95 -6.98 -34.58
CA ASN A 98 -24.12 -7.82 -34.79
C ASN A 98 -25.29 -7.05 -35.43
N LEU A 99 -25.08 -5.78 -35.81
CA LEU A 99 -26.02 -5.01 -36.63
C LEU A 99 -25.95 -5.48 -38.10
N PRO A 100 -27.09 -5.60 -38.80
CA PRO A 100 -27.17 -6.10 -40.18
C PRO A 100 -26.59 -5.13 -41.22
#